data_AF-A0A6C0L111-F1
#
_entry.id   AF-A0A6C0L111-F1
#
_cell.length_a   1.000
_cell.length_b   1.000
_cell.length_c   1.000
_cell.angle_alpha   90.00
_cell.angle_beta   90.00
_cell.angle_gamma   90.00
#
_symmetry.space_group_name_H-M   'P 1'
#
loop_
_entity.id
_entity.type
_entity.pdbx_description
1 polymer ?
#
loop_
_entity_poly.entity_id
_entity_poly.type
_entity_poly.pdbx_seq_one_letter_code
_entity_poly.pdbx_strand_id
1 'polypeptide(L)'
;MNTEITIQLNDGSSEDKISFDIKGSAEKGLHVSIVNSLRRTLLSAIPTIAFKTEMDDSDLIIKKNTTPLHNEFLLHRISMIPLYLDPSEWNKNYMFHLNVSSKDGEPIQRVTTKDFVIYPLKKDIDVSSITSITMDNYDLQSPLSDKKKKEILRPFSWKQKDEYITITELKSTNEKQELELYGVPRIGVAYENARWQAVSKSAYTFKKNPELFKQALKEKIEINEVPESEWEQYKKELEISESERYFHRDDNCLPYWYEFAIDAVHFNTSKQLFIQANRILIEQLEIFKEELPKLTTEEDSIMEISSNNDETIYKLHIQGFDDTIGSVIQSYVSNTIKDDSIFSLFGYDKDHPLEDKIHYVISFNPQNKKIFESSKQQKITTLLQSLEEVCNSLINIYDSIAIEAEGSL
;
A
#
# COMPACT_ATOMS: atom_id res chain seq x y z
N MET A 1 25.22 -10.05 -3.15
CA MET A 1 25.23 -11.22 -2.24
C MET A 1 23.80 -11.38 -1.72
N ASN A 2 23.07 -12.44 -2.06
CA ASN A 2 21.64 -12.57 -1.73
C ASN A 2 21.42 -12.69 -0.21
N THR A 3 20.48 -11.91 0.32
CA THR A 3 19.91 -12.13 1.65
C THR A 3 19.03 -13.38 1.58
N GLU A 4 19.28 -14.36 2.44
CA GLU A 4 18.44 -15.55 2.50
C GLU A 4 17.15 -15.15 3.22
N ILE A 5 16.08 -14.99 2.44
CA ILE A 5 14.73 -14.67 2.92
C ILE A 5 13.95 -15.97 3.02
N THR A 6 13.21 -16.15 4.09
CA THR A 6 12.28 -17.28 4.25
C THR A 6 10.89 -16.74 4.54
N ILE A 7 9.88 -17.29 3.86
CA ILE A 7 8.48 -17.00 4.13
C ILE A 7 7.77 -18.30 4.49
N GLN A 8 6.92 -18.25 5.52
CA GLN A 8 6.13 -19.40 5.95
C GLN A 8 4.69 -18.97 6.19
N LEU A 9 3.75 -19.54 5.42
CA LEU A 9 2.32 -19.31 5.61
C LEU A 9 1.84 -19.89 6.95
N ASN A 10 1.08 -19.10 7.70
CA ASN A 10 0.47 -19.50 8.96
C ASN A 10 -0.89 -20.16 8.72
N ASP A 11 -1.28 -21.05 9.65
CA ASP A 11 -2.57 -21.73 9.63
C ASP A 11 -3.75 -20.75 9.63
N GLY A 12 -4.85 -21.13 8.98
CA GLY A 12 -6.06 -20.31 8.91
C GLY A 12 -6.06 -19.24 7.81
N SER A 13 -5.01 -19.23 6.97
CA SER A 13 -4.97 -18.42 5.75
C SER A 13 -5.99 -18.89 4.71
N SER A 14 -6.48 -17.95 3.91
CA SER A 14 -7.39 -18.11 2.78
C SER A 14 -6.94 -17.21 1.63
N GLU A 15 -7.51 -17.38 0.45
CA GLU A 15 -7.09 -16.66 -0.76
C GLU A 15 -7.04 -15.13 -0.60
N ASP A 16 -8.07 -14.54 0.02
CA ASP A 16 -8.17 -13.10 0.27
C ASP A 16 -7.65 -12.69 1.66
N LYS A 17 -7.17 -13.63 2.49
CA LYS A 17 -6.68 -13.34 3.85
C LYS A 17 -5.52 -14.25 4.22
N ILE A 18 -4.31 -13.73 4.21
CA ILE A 18 -3.13 -14.50 4.57
C ILE A 18 -2.48 -13.93 5.82
N SER A 19 -1.94 -14.82 6.64
CA SER A 19 -0.96 -14.48 7.66
C SER A 19 0.27 -15.36 7.43
N PHE A 20 1.45 -14.78 7.57
CA PHE A 20 2.69 -15.49 7.33
C PHE A 20 3.83 -14.88 8.13
N ASP A 21 4.82 -15.71 8.42
CA ASP A 21 6.10 -15.26 8.95
C ASP A 21 7.04 -14.91 7.80
N ILE A 22 7.75 -13.79 7.91
CA ILE A 22 8.84 -13.40 7.01
C ILE A 22 10.09 -13.12 7.84
N LYS A 23 11.21 -13.73 7.45
CA LYS A 23 12.49 -13.55 8.16
C LYS A 23 13.68 -13.46 7.22
N GLY A 24 14.66 -12.66 7.61
CA GLY A 24 16.03 -12.74 7.08
C GLY A 24 16.88 -13.73 7.88
N SER A 25 18.20 -13.70 7.65
CA SER A 25 19.17 -14.43 8.49
C SER A 25 19.61 -13.60 9.69
N ALA A 26 20.09 -14.24 10.76
CA ALA A 26 20.60 -13.53 11.94
C ALA A 26 21.85 -12.67 11.63
N GLU A 27 22.65 -13.06 10.64
CA GLU A 27 23.88 -12.35 10.26
C GLU A 27 23.60 -11.14 9.34
N LYS A 28 22.62 -11.26 8.44
CA LYS A 28 22.32 -10.21 7.43
C LYS A 28 21.11 -9.34 7.81
N GLY A 29 20.26 -9.85 8.71
CA GLY A 29 19.03 -9.19 9.13
C GLY A 29 17.98 -9.09 8.02
N LEU A 30 16.88 -8.43 8.36
CA LEU A 30 15.87 -7.92 7.45
C LEU A 30 15.31 -6.66 8.09
N HIS A 31 15.79 -5.49 7.66
CA HIS A 31 15.52 -4.25 8.37
C HIS A 31 14.03 -3.87 8.34
N VAL A 32 13.55 -3.26 9.42
CA VAL A 32 12.14 -2.87 9.59
C VAL A 32 11.64 -1.94 8.48
N SER A 33 12.50 -1.10 7.91
CA SER A 33 12.15 -0.21 6.80
C SER A 33 11.70 -0.98 5.55
N ILE A 34 12.28 -2.16 5.28
CA ILE A 34 11.95 -3.01 4.12
C ILE A 34 10.58 -3.66 4.31
N VAL A 35 10.28 -4.13 5.52
CA VAL A 35 8.96 -4.73 5.82
C VAL A 35 7.89 -3.64 5.88
N ASN A 36 8.22 -2.47 6.41
CA ASN A 36 7.31 -1.33 6.49
C ASN A 36 7.02 -0.71 5.13
N SER A 37 7.98 -0.70 4.20
CA SER A 37 7.72 -0.22 2.84
C SER A 37 6.71 -1.10 2.12
N LEU A 38 6.83 -2.43 2.23
CA LEU A 38 5.82 -3.37 1.71
C LEU A 38 4.43 -3.10 2.32
N ARG A 39 4.38 -2.90 3.64
CA ARG A 39 3.14 -2.55 4.34
C ARG A 39 2.51 -1.27 3.79
N ARG A 40 3.31 -0.21 3.57
CA ARG A 40 2.87 1.07 3.02
C ARG A 40 2.38 0.92 1.58
N THR A 41 3.16 0.27 0.71
CA THR A 41 2.82 0.04 -0.70
C THR A 41 1.49 -0.69 -0.85
N LEU A 42 1.26 -1.75 -0.05
CA LEU A 42 -0.01 -2.48 -0.01
C LEU A 42 -1.22 -1.59 0.32
N LEU A 43 -1.03 -0.57 1.17
CA LEU A 43 -2.10 0.30 1.63
C LEU A 43 -2.39 1.46 0.67
N SER A 44 -1.39 1.97 -0.04
CA SER A 44 -1.51 3.25 -0.74
C SER A 44 -1.23 3.22 -2.24
N ALA A 45 -0.40 2.30 -2.74
CA ALA A 45 0.18 2.42 -4.07
C ALA A 45 -0.35 1.40 -5.09
N ILE A 46 -1.08 0.38 -4.65
CA ILE A 46 -1.66 -0.61 -5.56
C ILE A 46 -2.87 0.01 -6.30
N PRO A 47 -2.88 0.02 -7.65
CA PRO A 47 -4.01 0.52 -8.42
C PRO A 47 -5.26 -0.33 -8.19
N THR A 48 -6.42 0.33 -8.09
CA THR A 48 -7.73 -0.32 -7.98
C THR A 48 -8.76 0.46 -8.80
N ILE A 49 -10.00 -0.04 -8.88
CA ILE A 49 -11.07 0.60 -9.66
C ILE A 49 -12.19 1.05 -8.72
N ALA A 50 -12.53 2.35 -8.77
CA ALA A 50 -13.61 2.94 -7.99
C ALA A 50 -14.20 4.15 -8.72
N PHE A 51 -15.33 4.67 -8.22
CA PHE A 51 -15.92 5.92 -8.73
C PHE A 51 -15.29 7.12 -8.04
N LYS A 52 -14.75 8.06 -8.79
CA LYS A 52 -14.43 9.40 -8.29
C LYS A 52 -15.71 10.22 -8.15
N THR A 53 -15.82 11.04 -7.10
CA THR A 53 -17.06 11.77 -6.76
C THR A 53 -16.77 13.13 -6.15
N GLU A 54 -15.73 13.80 -6.65
CA GLU A 54 -15.45 15.19 -6.29
C GLU A 54 -16.45 16.11 -6.99
N MET A 55 -16.70 17.31 -6.44
CA MET A 55 -17.75 18.22 -6.95
C MET A 55 -17.59 18.55 -8.44
N ASP A 56 -16.35 18.74 -8.90
CA ASP A 56 -16.04 19.12 -10.29
C ASP A 56 -15.51 17.95 -11.14
N ASP A 57 -15.29 16.79 -10.54
CA ASP A 57 -14.76 15.58 -11.21
C ASP A 57 -15.42 14.32 -10.62
N SER A 58 -16.65 14.07 -11.07
CA SER A 58 -17.47 12.93 -10.67
C SER A 58 -17.65 11.95 -11.82
N ASP A 59 -17.39 10.67 -11.54
CA ASP A 59 -17.67 9.54 -12.42
C ASP A 59 -19.13 9.10 -12.40
N LEU A 60 -19.95 9.71 -11.54
CA LEU A 60 -21.34 9.38 -11.34
C LEU A 60 -22.23 10.59 -11.69
N ILE A 61 -23.25 10.34 -12.50
CA ILE A 61 -24.25 11.32 -12.94
C ILE A 61 -25.60 10.91 -12.36
N ILE A 62 -26.18 11.77 -11.51
CA ILE A 62 -27.54 11.61 -11.00
C ILE A 62 -28.51 12.27 -11.98
N LYS A 63 -29.45 11.49 -12.52
CA LYS A 63 -30.53 11.99 -13.39
C LYS A 63 -31.76 12.38 -12.58
N LYS A 64 -32.07 11.61 -11.55
CA LYS A 64 -33.20 11.86 -10.65
C LYS A 64 -32.90 11.34 -9.25
N ASN A 65 -33.14 12.16 -8.25
CA ASN A 65 -33.09 11.76 -6.84
C ASN A 65 -34.24 12.43 -6.09
N THR A 66 -35.25 11.66 -5.72
CA THR A 66 -36.33 12.08 -4.81
C THR A 66 -36.28 11.33 -3.49
N THR A 67 -35.13 10.71 -3.18
CA THR A 67 -34.90 9.99 -1.93
C THR A 67 -34.58 10.94 -0.77
N PRO A 68 -34.63 10.48 0.49
CA PRO A 68 -34.30 11.31 1.64
C PRO A 68 -32.81 11.69 1.75
N LEU A 69 -31.93 10.99 1.02
CA LEU A 69 -30.49 11.24 1.05
C LEU A 69 -30.13 12.25 -0.05
N HIS A 70 -29.40 13.29 0.33
CA HIS A 70 -28.87 14.25 -0.63
C HIS A 70 -27.82 13.62 -1.53
N ASN A 71 -27.59 14.23 -2.69
CA ASN A 71 -26.79 13.69 -3.77
C ASN A 71 -25.37 13.34 -3.33
N GLU A 72 -24.70 14.25 -2.62
CA GLU A 72 -23.32 14.09 -2.18
C GLU A 72 -23.14 12.88 -1.26
N PHE A 73 -24.13 12.61 -0.39
CA PHE A 73 -24.11 11.45 0.49
C PHE A 73 -24.30 10.14 -0.28
N LEU A 74 -25.20 10.12 -1.28
CA LEU A 74 -25.37 8.95 -2.15
C LEU A 74 -24.11 8.68 -2.96
N LEU A 75 -23.52 9.72 -3.56
CA LEU A 75 -22.28 9.63 -4.32
C LEU A 75 -21.15 9.07 -3.46
N HIS A 76 -20.97 9.59 -2.25
CA HIS A 76 -19.97 9.08 -1.30
C HIS A 76 -20.20 7.62 -0.92
N ARG A 77 -21.45 7.20 -0.69
CA ARG A 77 -21.74 5.79 -0.38
C ARG A 77 -21.45 4.87 -1.56
N ILE A 78 -21.75 5.31 -2.78
CA ILE A 78 -21.54 4.52 -3.99
C ILE A 78 -20.05 4.43 -4.33
N SER A 79 -19.28 5.50 -4.13
CA SER A 79 -17.84 5.48 -4.39
C SER A 79 -17.05 4.57 -3.47
N MET A 80 -17.56 4.30 -2.27
CA MET A 80 -16.96 3.38 -1.29
C MET A 80 -17.35 1.91 -1.51
N ILE A 81 -18.12 1.58 -2.55
CA ILE A 81 -18.41 0.19 -2.90
C ILE A 81 -17.17 -0.42 -3.56
N PRO A 82 -16.60 -1.51 -3.02
CA PRO A 82 -15.45 -2.16 -3.65
C PRO A 82 -15.88 -2.83 -4.96
N LEU A 83 -15.10 -2.61 -6.01
CA LEU A 83 -15.29 -3.22 -7.32
C LEU A 83 -14.13 -4.18 -7.61
N TYR A 84 -14.44 -5.45 -7.75
CA TYR A 84 -13.48 -6.52 -8.00
C TYR A 84 -13.27 -6.68 -9.52
N LEU A 85 -12.72 -5.63 -10.11
CA LEU A 85 -12.36 -5.54 -11.52
C LEU A 85 -10.84 -5.50 -11.65
N ASP A 86 -10.29 -6.08 -12.72
CA ASP A 86 -8.85 -6.05 -12.97
C ASP A 86 -8.40 -4.67 -13.45
N PRO A 87 -7.56 -3.94 -12.69
CA PRO A 87 -7.02 -2.63 -13.10
C PRO A 87 -6.14 -2.70 -14.36
N SER A 88 -5.50 -3.84 -14.63
CA SER A 88 -4.58 -3.99 -15.76
C SER A 88 -5.29 -4.11 -17.10
N GLU A 89 -6.53 -4.64 -17.10
CA GLU A 89 -7.36 -4.78 -18.29
C GLU A 89 -8.43 -3.68 -18.42
N TRP A 90 -8.50 -2.76 -17.44
CA TRP A 90 -9.59 -1.79 -17.38
C TRP A 90 -9.43 -0.65 -18.38
N ASN A 91 -10.42 -0.54 -19.25
CA ASN A 91 -10.52 0.51 -20.25
C ASN A 91 -11.98 0.96 -20.43
N LYS A 92 -12.60 1.39 -19.33
CA LYS A 92 -14.00 1.90 -19.30
C LYS A 92 -15.03 0.90 -19.85
N ASN A 93 -14.77 -0.39 -19.70
CA ASN A 93 -15.55 -1.44 -20.37
C ASN A 93 -16.98 -1.58 -19.85
N TYR A 94 -17.27 -1.07 -18.65
CA TYR A 94 -18.57 -1.24 -17.99
C TYR A 94 -19.13 0.08 -17.47
N MET A 95 -20.40 0.32 -17.76
CA MET A 95 -21.21 1.36 -17.14
C MET A 95 -22.16 0.75 -16.12
N PHE A 96 -22.18 1.32 -14.93
CA PHE A 96 -23.09 0.94 -13.85
C PHE A 96 -24.29 1.88 -13.90
N HIS A 97 -25.49 1.31 -13.93
CA HIS A 97 -26.74 2.07 -13.96
C HIS A 97 -27.65 1.58 -12.83
N LEU A 98 -28.13 2.50 -12.01
CA LEU A 98 -29.11 2.25 -10.96
C LEU A 98 -30.35 3.07 -11.29
N ASN A 99 -31.45 2.39 -11.60
CA ASN A 99 -32.75 3.01 -11.84
C ASN A 99 -33.80 2.23 -11.04
N VAL A 100 -34.23 2.83 -9.93
CA VAL A 100 -35.15 2.20 -8.96
C VAL A 100 -36.23 3.19 -8.53
N SER A 101 -37.43 2.65 -8.31
CA SER A 101 -38.58 3.39 -7.79
C SER A 101 -39.27 2.63 -6.66
N SER A 102 -39.90 3.36 -5.75
CA SER A 102 -40.65 2.79 -4.63
C SER A 102 -41.85 1.99 -5.14
N LYS A 103 -41.96 0.74 -4.70
CA LYS A 103 -43.10 -0.13 -5.01
C LYS A 103 -44.33 0.20 -4.17
N ASP A 104 -45.50 0.01 -4.76
CA ASP A 104 -46.78 0.17 -4.06
C ASP A 104 -46.98 -1.00 -3.08
N GLY A 105 -47.28 -0.70 -1.81
CA GLY A 105 -47.60 -1.70 -0.78
C GLY A 105 -46.44 -2.14 0.13
N GLU A 106 -45.20 -1.70 -0.13
CA GLU A 106 -44.05 -1.93 0.78
C GLU A 106 -43.68 -0.61 1.48
N PRO A 107 -43.70 -0.53 2.83
CA PRO A 107 -43.44 0.73 3.53
C PRO A 107 -42.00 1.23 3.34
N ILE A 108 -41.04 0.30 3.26
CA ILE A 108 -39.62 0.57 3.07
C ILE A 108 -39.05 -0.46 2.10
N GLN A 109 -38.40 0.02 1.04
CA GLN A 109 -37.68 -0.80 0.06
C GLN A 109 -36.20 -0.51 0.15
N ARG A 110 -35.41 -1.55 0.45
CA ARG A 110 -33.95 -1.46 0.55
C ARG A 110 -33.33 -1.48 -0.85
N VAL A 111 -32.55 -0.46 -1.18
CA VAL A 111 -31.76 -0.39 -2.42
C VAL A 111 -30.34 -0.84 -2.11
N THR A 112 -29.86 -1.81 -2.87
CA THR A 112 -28.58 -2.48 -2.66
C THR A 112 -27.74 -2.49 -3.93
N THR A 113 -26.49 -2.93 -3.82
CA THR A 113 -25.63 -3.09 -5.00
C THR A 113 -26.12 -4.15 -5.99
N LYS A 114 -27.03 -5.03 -5.59
CA LYS A 114 -27.72 -5.97 -6.50
C LYS A 114 -28.54 -5.25 -7.57
N ASP A 115 -29.09 -4.10 -7.22
CA ASP A 115 -30.01 -3.33 -8.07
C ASP A 115 -29.29 -2.59 -9.22
N PHE A 116 -27.96 -2.56 -9.21
CA PHE A 116 -27.20 -2.10 -10.37
C PHE A 116 -27.40 -3.02 -11.56
N VAL A 117 -27.66 -2.41 -12.71
CA VAL A 117 -27.54 -3.04 -14.03
C VAL A 117 -26.21 -2.58 -14.62
N ILE A 118 -25.39 -3.54 -15.05
CA ILE A 118 -24.07 -3.25 -15.62
C ILE A 118 -24.12 -3.50 -17.11
N TYR A 119 -23.78 -2.50 -17.92
CA TYR A 119 -23.81 -2.57 -19.36
C TYR A 119 -22.39 -2.56 -19.94
N PRO A 120 -22.08 -3.48 -20.88
CA PRO A 120 -20.79 -3.48 -21.56
C PRO A 120 -20.70 -2.36 -22.59
N LEU A 121 -19.49 -1.90 -22.85
CA LEU A 121 -19.21 -0.99 -23.95
C LEU A 121 -19.58 -1.63 -25.29
N LYS A 122 -20.16 -0.84 -26.20
CA LYS A 122 -20.46 -1.30 -27.56
C LYS A 122 -19.17 -1.62 -28.33
N LYS A 123 -19.21 -2.65 -29.18
CA LYS A 123 -18.03 -3.16 -29.89
C LYS A 123 -17.45 -2.20 -30.93
N ASP A 124 -18.26 -1.27 -31.43
CA ASP A 124 -17.95 -0.31 -32.48
C ASP A 124 -17.39 1.01 -31.94
N ILE A 125 -17.27 1.15 -30.61
CA ILE A 125 -16.79 2.38 -29.98
C ILE A 125 -15.33 2.23 -29.58
N ASP A 126 -14.51 3.12 -30.11
CA ASP A 126 -13.15 3.29 -29.65
C ASP A 126 -13.15 4.04 -28.31
N VAL A 127 -12.54 3.44 -27.29
CA VAL A 127 -12.44 4.02 -25.94
C VAL A 127 -11.72 5.35 -25.96
N SER A 128 -10.75 5.55 -26.87
CA SER A 128 -10.01 6.80 -27.00
C SER A 128 -10.91 8.00 -27.33
N SER A 129 -12.07 7.74 -27.96
CA SER A 129 -13.05 8.76 -28.33
C SER A 129 -14.01 9.16 -27.19
N ILE A 130 -13.99 8.43 -26.06
CA ILE A 130 -14.91 8.66 -24.94
C ILE A 130 -14.38 9.81 -24.06
N THR A 131 -14.86 11.01 -24.36
CA THR A 131 -14.54 12.24 -23.60
C THR A 131 -15.51 12.53 -22.45
N SER A 132 -16.71 11.94 -22.47
CA SER A 132 -17.73 12.16 -21.44
C SER A 132 -18.54 10.88 -21.16
N ILE A 133 -19.13 10.83 -19.96
CA ILE A 133 -19.94 9.69 -19.51
C ILE A 133 -21.34 9.79 -20.12
N THR A 134 -21.57 9.05 -21.21
CA THR A 134 -22.87 8.97 -21.89
C THR A 134 -23.35 7.52 -21.97
N MET A 135 -24.65 7.31 -21.80
CA MET A 135 -25.25 5.98 -21.90
C MET A 135 -25.20 5.43 -23.34
N ASP A 136 -25.14 6.32 -24.34
CA ASP A 136 -25.13 5.96 -25.76
C ASP A 136 -23.95 5.08 -26.15
N ASN A 137 -22.86 5.13 -25.37
CA ASN A 137 -21.67 4.33 -25.63
C ASN A 137 -21.81 2.85 -25.21
N TYR A 138 -22.85 2.51 -24.44
CA TYR A 138 -22.99 1.20 -23.82
C TYR A 138 -24.18 0.42 -24.38
N ASP A 139 -24.06 -0.90 -24.41
CA ASP A 139 -25.12 -1.78 -24.90
C ASP A 139 -26.20 -1.98 -23.84
N LEU A 140 -27.22 -1.12 -23.90
CA LEU A 140 -28.36 -1.17 -22.98
C LEU A 140 -29.28 -2.38 -23.21
N GLN A 141 -29.14 -3.09 -24.33
CA GLN A 141 -29.97 -4.25 -24.66
C GLN A 141 -29.41 -5.55 -24.06
N SER A 142 -28.08 -5.60 -23.83
CA SER A 142 -27.38 -6.79 -23.36
C SER A 142 -26.61 -6.54 -22.06
N PRO A 143 -27.32 -6.38 -20.92
CA PRO A 143 -26.66 -6.22 -19.63
C PRO A 143 -25.86 -7.47 -19.23
N LEU A 144 -24.85 -7.29 -18.38
CA LEU A 144 -24.09 -8.40 -17.82
C LEU A 144 -25.00 -9.35 -17.03
N SER A 145 -24.68 -10.64 -17.11
CA SER A 145 -25.38 -11.67 -16.35
C SER A 145 -25.15 -11.51 -14.85
N ASP A 146 -26.09 -12.03 -14.05
CA ASP A 146 -25.98 -12.00 -12.58
C ASP A 146 -24.73 -12.70 -12.06
N LYS A 147 -24.22 -13.72 -12.78
CA LYS A 147 -22.95 -14.39 -12.43
C LYS A 147 -21.78 -13.41 -12.51
N LYS A 148 -21.61 -12.71 -13.63
CA LYS A 148 -20.55 -11.71 -13.80
C LYS A 148 -20.70 -10.55 -12.82
N LYS A 149 -21.94 -10.12 -12.56
CA LYS A 149 -22.23 -9.08 -11.56
C LYS A 149 -21.78 -9.50 -10.15
N LYS A 150 -21.99 -10.77 -9.78
CA LYS A 150 -21.50 -11.31 -8.49
C LYS A 150 -19.98 -11.36 -8.43
N GLU A 151 -19.30 -11.67 -9.52
CA GLU A 151 -17.83 -11.64 -9.58
C GLU A 151 -17.29 -10.20 -9.35
N ILE A 152 -17.96 -9.20 -9.93
CA ILE A 152 -17.60 -7.76 -9.79
C ILE A 152 -17.90 -7.21 -8.40
N LEU A 153 -19.03 -7.58 -7.78
CA LEU A 153 -19.49 -6.98 -6.52
C LEU A 153 -19.15 -7.81 -5.28
N ARG A 154 -18.77 -9.09 -5.44
CA ARG A 154 -18.55 -10.10 -4.39
C ARG A 154 -19.45 -9.93 -3.15
N PRO A 155 -20.77 -10.19 -3.27
CA PRO A 155 -21.67 -10.08 -2.12
C PRO A 155 -21.27 -11.04 -1.00
N PHE A 156 -21.55 -10.64 0.24
CA PHE A 156 -21.23 -11.46 1.41
C PHE A 156 -22.21 -12.63 1.53
N SER A 157 -21.72 -13.85 1.71
CA SER A 157 -22.60 -15.01 1.92
C SER A 157 -22.94 -15.16 3.40
N TRP A 158 -24.22 -15.03 3.73
CA TRP A 158 -24.74 -15.23 5.08
C TRP A 158 -25.91 -16.20 5.07
N LYS A 159 -25.82 -17.30 5.84
CA LYS A 159 -26.88 -18.33 5.92
C LYS A 159 -27.34 -18.82 4.53
N GLN A 160 -26.38 -19.04 3.62
CA GLN A 160 -26.61 -19.48 2.23
C GLN A 160 -27.37 -18.46 1.36
N LYS A 161 -27.40 -17.19 1.76
CA LYS A 161 -27.95 -16.08 0.97
C LYS A 161 -26.88 -15.04 0.71
N ASP A 162 -26.91 -14.48 -0.48
CA ASP A 162 -26.03 -13.39 -0.88
C ASP A 162 -26.59 -12.07 -0.35
N GLU A 163 -25.84 -11.43 0.54
CA GLU A 163 -26.13 -10.13 1.12
C GLU A 163 -25.32 -9.06 0.40
N TYR A 164 -26.03 -8.06 -0.12
CA TYR A 164 -25.45 -6.96 -0.90
C TYR A 164 -25.37 -5.69 -0.07
N ILE A 165 -24.42 -4.81 -0.41
CA ILE A 165 -24.20 -3.54 0.29
C ILE A 165 -25.41 -2.64 0.10
N THR A 166 -25.89 -2.04 1.19
CA THR A 166 -27.03 -1.12 1.15
C THR A 166 -26.62 0.28 0.75
N ILE A 167 -27.26 0.82 -0.27
CA ILE A 167 -27.01 2.16 -0.77
C ILE A 167 -27.95 3.15 -0.07
N THR A 168 -29.26 2.90 -0.15
CA THR A 168 -30.30 3.76 0.43
C THR A 168 -31.57 2.95 0.68
N GLU A 169 -32.58 3.61 1.23
CA GLU A 169 -33.92 3.07 1.42
C GLU A 169 -34.94 4.01 0.78
N LEU A 170 -35.85 3.45 -0.02
CA LEU A 170 -36.99 4.16 -0.58
C LEU A 170 -38.18 3.96 0.34
N LYS A 171 -38.82 5.05 0.74
CA LYS A 171 -40.05 5.03 1.55
C LYS A 171 -41.25 5.14 0.63
N SER A 172 -42.30 4.38 0.94
CA SER A 172 -43.60 4.59 0.32
C SER A 172 -44.27 5.80 0.99
N THR A 173 -44.13 6.96 0.37
CA THR A 173 -44.84 8.19 0.71
C THR A 173 -45.99 8.44 -0.28
N ASN A 174 -46.79 9.48 -0.07
CA ASN A 174 -47.82 9.88 -1.04
C ASN A 174 -47.24 10.14 -2.45
N GLU A 175 -45.97 10.54 -2.52
CA GLU A 175 -45.19 10.65 -3.75
C GLU A 175 -44.23 9.47 -3.89
N LYS A 176 -44.07 8.96 -5.13
CA LYS A 176 -43.13 7.87 -5.42
C LYS A 176 -41.70 8.37 -5.33
N GLN A 177 -40.88 7.68 -4.53
CA GLN A 177 -39.45 7.96 -4.43
C GLN A 177 -38.71 7.22 -5.54
N GLU A 178 -37.81 7.92 -6.21
CA GLU A 178 -37.08 7.44 -7.38
C GLU A 178 -35.62 7.85 -7.27
N LEU A 179 -34.75 6.94 -7.69
CA LEU A 179 -33.32 7.16 -7.83
C LEU A 179 -32.87 6.62 -9.18
N GLU A 180 -32.35 7.51 -10.02
CA GLU A 180 -31.72 7.19 -11.28
C GLU A 180 -30.33 7.83 -11.36
N LEU A 181 -29.31 7.00 -11.48
CA LEU A 181 -27.93 7.42 -11.67
C LEU A 181 -27.14 6.41 -12.49
N TYR A 182 -26.09 6.86 -13.13
CA TYR A 182 -25.15 5.99 -13.83
C TYR A 182 -23.74 6.54 -13.74
N GLY A 183 -22.76 5.66 -13.94
CA GLY A 183 -21.36 6.05 -13.97
C GLY A 183 -20.44 4.98 -14.51
N VAL A 184 -19.20 5.40 -14.75
CA VAL A 184 -18.12 4.54 -15.26
C VAL A 184 -16.94 4.73 -14.32
N PRO A 185 -16.52 3.70 -13.56
CA PRO A 185 -15.43 3.87 -12.61
C PRO A 185 -14.09 4.03 -13.33
N ARG A 186 -13.09 4.53 -12.61
CA ARG A 186 -11.73 4.75 -13.13
C ARG A 186 -10.69 4.06 -12.24
N ILE A 187 -9.51 3.83 -12.83
CA ILE A 187 -8.34 3.38 -12.09
C ILE A 187 -7.84 4.54 -11.22
N GLY A 188 -7.46 4.23 -9.99
CA GLY A 188 -6.80 5.17 -9.09
C GLY A 188 -6.02 4.41 -8.01
N VAL A 189 -5.32 5.15 -7.16
CA VAL A 189 -4.54 4.61 -6.04
C VAL A 189 -5.00 5.22 -4.72
N ALA A 190 -4.80 4.49 -3.62
CA ALA A 190 -5.25 4.94 -2.30
C ALA A 190 -4.49 6.18 -1.77
N TYR A 191 -3.35 6.52 -2.35
CA TYR A 191 -2.66 7.79 -2.09
C TYR A 191 -3.55 9.00 -2.41
N GLU A 192 -4.39 8.90 -3.44
CA GLU A 192 -5.35 9.95 -3.80
C GLU A 192 -6.57 9.94 -2.87
N ASN A 193 -7.15 8.76 -2.63
CA ASN A 193 -8.33 8.61 -1.79
C ASN A 193 -8.53 7.16 -1.31
N ALA A 194 -8.97 6.99 -0.07
CA ALA A 194 -9.20 5.68 0.55
C ALA A 194 -10.21 4.78 -0.18
N ARG A 195 -11.04 5.31 -1.09
CA ARG A 195 -11.92 4.49 -1.94
C ARG A 195 -11.16 3.51 -2.83
N TRP A 196 -9.90 3.81 -3.15
CA TRP A 196 -9.04 2.95 -3.97
C TRP A 196 -8.14 2.02 -3.13
N GLN A 197 -8.50 1.80 -1.86
CA GLN A 197 -7.70 0.95 -0.97
C GLN A 197 -7.83 -0.53 -1.35
N ALA A 198 -6.71 -1.15 -1.74
CA ALA A 198 -6.64 -2.54 -2.21
C ALA A 198 -6.75 -3.59 -1.09
N VAL A 199 -6.50 -3.20 0.16
CA VAL A 199 -6.47 -4.12 1.32
C VAL A 199 -7.25 -3.54 2.49
N SER A 200 -8.04 -4.35 3.19
CA SER A 200 -8.66 -3.94 4.47
C SER A 200 -7.68 -4.04 5.64
N LYS A 201 -6.65 -4.88 5.51
CA LYS A 201 -5.59 -5.06 6.51
C LYS A 201 -4.24 -5.25 5.82
N SER A 202 -3.24 -4.52 6.29
CA SER A 202 -1.81 -4.74 6.00
C SER A 202 -1.04 -4.33 7.25
N ALA A 203 -0.64 -5.31 8.03
CA ALA A 203 0.00 -5.11 9.32
C ALA A 203 1.08 -6.14 9.55
N TYR A 204 2.11 -5.76 10.30
CA TYR A 204 3.13 -6.67 10.77
C TYR A 204 3.45 -6.41 12.24
N THR A 205 3.98 -7.43 12.89
CA THR A 205 4.53 -7.34 14.26
C THR A 205 5.89 -8.02 14.28
N PHE A 206 6.74 -7.66 15.25
CA PHE A 206 7.99 -8.39 15.46
C PHE A 206 7.70 -9.76 16.05
N LYS A 207 8.34 -10.81 15.55
CA LYS A 207 8.15 -12.16 16.09
C LYS A 207 8.66 -12.19 17.52
N LYS A 208 7.76 -12.46 18.48
CA LYS A 208 8.11 -12.58 19.90
C LYS A 208 9.11 -13.72 20.09
N ASN A 209 10.11 -13.48 20.94
CA ASN A 209 11.09 -14.48 21.35
C ASN A 209 10.75 -14.97 22.77
N PRO A 210 10.17 -16.18 22.91
CA PRO A 210 9.76 -16.70 24.21
C PRO A 210 10.92 -16.91 25.18
N GLU A 211 12.12 -17.20 24.68
CA GLU A 211 13.31 -17.43 25.52
C GLU A 211 13.79 -16.12 26.13
N LEU A 212 13.86 -15.06 25.31
CA LEU A 212 14.23 -13.72 25.76
C LEU A 212 13.20 -13.19 26.78
N PHE A 213 11.90 -13.42 26.53
CA PHE A 213 10.85 -13.07 27.48
C PHE A 213 11.00 -13.83 28.82
N LYS A 214 11.29 -15.14 28.77
CA LYS A 214 11.51 -15.95 29.98
C LYS A 214 12.71 -15.44 30.79
N GLN A 215 13.80 -15.05 30.12
CA GLN A 215 14.96 -14.48 30.79
C GLN A 215 14.60 -13.16 31.49
N ALA A 216 13.95 -12.24 30.77
CA ALA A 216 13.56 -10.95 31.32
C ALA A 216 12.52 -11.08 32.45
N LEU A 217 11.60 -12.05 32.36
CA LEU A 217 10.65 -12.37 33.42
C LEU A 217 11.39 -12.76 34.70
N LYS A 218 12.38 -13.65 34.59
CA LYS A 218 13.18 -14.09 35.75
C LYS A 218 13.92 -12.91 36.39
N GLU A 219 14.61 -12.11 35.58
CA GLU A 219 15.33 -10.92 36.06
C GLU A 219 14.39 -9.92 36.76
N LYS A 220 13.20 -9.69 36.21
CA LYS A 220 12.21 -8.76 36.80
C LYS A 220 11.54 -9.29 38.06
N ILE A 221 11.32 -10.60 38.17
CA ILE A 221 10.84 -11.23 39.41
C ILE A 221 11.86 -11.01 40.53
N GLU A 222 13.15 -11.21 40.23
CA GLU A 222 14.24 -11.00 41.19
C GLU A 222 14.37 -9.52 41.60
N ILE A 223 14.33 -8.58 40.64
CA ILE A 223 14.46 -7.14 40.90
C ILE A 223 13.30 -6.57 41.70
N ASN A 224 12.08 -7.02 41.43
CA ASN A 224 10.86 -6.51 42.08
C ASN A 224 10.46 -7.31 43.33
N GLU A 225 11.26 -8.31 43.72
CA GLU A 225 11.02 -9.16 44.89
C GLU A 225 9.61 -9.78 44.91
N VAL A 226 9.13 -10.24 43.74
CA VAL A 226 7.75 -10.72 43.58
C VAL A 226 7.54 -12.03 44.34
N PRO A 227 6.55 -12.12 45.25
CA PRO A 227 6.25 -13.35 45.99
C PRO A 227 5.92 -14.51 45.06
N GLU A 228 6.37 -15.72 45.39
CA GLU A 228 6.14 -16.94 44.58
C GLU A 228 4.64 -17.21 44.32
N SER A 229 3.77 -16.83 45.27
CA SER A 229 2.32 -16.93 45.12
C SER A 229 1.74 -16.06 44.00
N GLU A 230 2.45 -15.02 43.56
CA GLU A 230 1.99 -14.04 42.57
C GLU A 230 2.67 -14.19 41.20
N TRP A 231 3.60 -15.14 41.03
CA TRP A 231 4.39 -15.28 39.80
C TRP A 231 3.56 -15.44 38.53
N GLU A 232 2.48 -16.23 38.55
CA GLU A 232 1.62 -16.41 37.37
C GLU A 232 0.84 -15.14 37.02
N GLN A 233 0.36 -14.40 38.02
CA GLN A 233 -0.30 -13.12 37.80
C GLN A 233 0.70 -12.11 37.23
N TYR A 234 1.87 -11.99 37.85
CA TYR A 234 2.94 -11.10 37.43
C TYR A 234 3.39 -11.40 36.00
N LYS A 235 3.56 -12.69 35.66
CA LYS A 235 3.89 -13.12 34.29
C LYS A 235 2.85 -12.67 33.29
N LYS A 236 1.56 -12.81 33.61
CA LYS A 236 0.47 -12.38 32.71
C LYS A 236 0.42 -10.87 32.54
N GLU A 237 0.60 -10.12 33.62
CA GLU A 237 0.68 -8.65 33.58
C GLU A 237 1.89 -8.19 32.76
N LEU A 238 3.05 -8.82 32.96
CA LEU A 238 4.27 -8.53 32.22
C LEU A 238 4.15 -8.91 30.74
N GLU A 239 3.48 -10.02 30.43
CA GLU A 239 3.24 -10.44 29.06
C GLU A 239 2.36 -9.42 28.32
N ILE A 240 1.29 -8.93 28.95
CA ILE A 240 0.41 -7.91 28.35
C ILE A 240 1.13 -6.58 28.18
N SER A 241 1.95 -6.18 29.15
CA SER A 241 2.58 -4.84 29.17
C SER A 241 3.86 -4.74 28.35
N GLU A 242 4.66 -5.81 28.30
CA GLU A 242 6.04 -5.74 27.79
C GLU A 242 6.41 -6.86 26.81
N SER A 243 5.59 -7.89 26.57
CA SER A 243 6.00 -9.03 25.71
C SER A 243 6.46 -8.62 24.32
N GLU A 244 5.91 -7.53 23.77
CA GLU A 244 6.26 -6.99 22.45
C GLU A 244 7.69 -6.43 22.37
N ARG A 245 8.34 -6.15 23.51
CA ARG A 245 9.74 -5.69 23.58
C ARG A 245 10.75 -6.83 23.40
N TYR A 246 10.29 -8.07 23.58
CA TYR A 246 11.12 -9.27 23.56
C TYR A 246 10.87 -10.05 22.27
N PHE A 247 11.59 -9.67 21.23
CA PHE A 247 11.48 -10.22 19.89
C PHE A 247 12.82 -10.81 19.41
N HIS A 248 12.78 -11.56 18.31
CA HIS A 248 13.98 -12.10 17.68
C HIS A 248 14.84 -10.97 17.08
N ARG A 249 16.13 -10.94 17.45
CA ARG A 249 17.08 -9.88 17.09
C ARG A 249 18.29 -10.45 16.33
N ASP A 250 18.79 -9.68 15.38
CA ASP A 250 20.02 -9.97 14.63
C ASP A 250 21.27 -9.57 15.42
N ASP A 251 22.44 -9.72 14.81
CA ASP A 251 23.74 -9.39 15.43
C ASP A 251 23.86 -7.90 15.80
N ASN A 252 23.10 -7.02 15.16
CA ASN A 252 23.04 -5.59 15.47
C ASN A 252 21.93 -5.24 16.48
N CYS A 253 21.32 -6.25 17.11
CA CYS A 253 20.18 -6.13 18.01
C CYS A 253 18.91 -5.55 17.36
N LEU A 254 18.78 -5.63 16.03
CA LEU A 254 17.62 -5.16 15.26
C LEU A 254 16.66 -6.32 14.95
N PRO A 255 15.36 -6.03 14.73
CA PRO A 255 14.42 -7.07 14.34
C PRO A 255 14.76 -7.61 12.94
N TYR A 256 14.62 -8.93 12.76
CA TYR A 256 14.81 -9.59 11.46
C TYR A 256 13.74 -10.63 11.11
N TRP A 257 12.81 -10.90 12.04
CA TRP A 257 11.72 -11.85 11.89
C TRP A 257 10.40 -11.20 12.29
N TYR A 258 9.43 -11.27 11.38
CA TYR A 258 8.15 -10.59 11.45
C TYR A 258 7.01 -11.55 11.20
N GLU A 259 5.87 -11.27 11.82
CA GLU A 259 4.59 -11.88 11.48
C GLU A 259 3.75 -10.85 10.74
N PHE A 260 3.42 -11.14 9.48
CA PHE A 260 2.69 -10.27 8.57
C PHE A 260 1.26 -10.78 8.37
N ALA A 261 0.31 -9.87 8.15
CA ALA A 261 -1.08 -10.20 7.85
C ALA A 261 -1.67 -9.26 6.78
N ILE A 262 -2.33 -9.84 5.78
CA ILE A 262 -2.92 -9.14 4.63
C ILE A 262 -4.34 -9.65 4.36
N ASP A 263 -5.31 -8.74 4.40
CA ASP A 263 -6.70 -9.00 4.03
C ASP A 263 -7.04 -8.16 2.78
N ALA A 264 -7.19 -8.81 1.62
CA ALA A 264 -7.46 -8.19 0.34
C ALA A 264 -8.91 -7.67 0.22
N VAL A 265 -9.06 -6.54 -0.47
CA VAL A 265 -10.32 -5.98 -0.98
C VAL A 265 -10.06 -5.56 -2.44
N HIS A 266 -9.63 -6.53 -3.24
CA HIS A 266 -9.15 -6.30 -4.60
C HIS A 266 -9.50 -7.48 -5.52
N PHE A 267 -9.42 -7.27 -6.83
CA PHE A 267 -9.55 -8.36 -7.81
C PHE A 267 -8.50 -9.47 -7.56
N ASN A 268 -7.25 -9.05 -7.35
CA ASN A 268 -6.13 -9.91 -6.99
C ASN A 268 -6.21 -10.41 -5.54
N THR A 269 -5.68 -11.61 -5.31
CA THR A 269 -5.59 -12.28 -4.00
C THR A 269 -4.54 -11.64 -3.10
N SER A 270 -4.55 -11.91 -1.79
CA SER A 270 -3.56 -11.30 -0.88
C SER A 270 -2.12 -11.66 -1.23
N LYS A 271 -1.88 -12.88 -1.74
CA LYS A 271 -0.56 -13.30 -2.25
C LYS A 271 -0.12 -12.44 -3.43
N GLN A 272 -1.00 -12.29 -4.42
CA GLN A 272 -0.71 -11.51 -5.63
C GLN A 272 -0.46 -10.03 -5.29
N LEU A 273 -1.22 -9.46 -4.35
CA LEU A 273 -1.00 -8.09 -3.87
C LEU A 273 0.36 -7.94 -3.18
N PHE A 274 0.79 -8.91 -2.38
CA PHE A 274 2.10 -8.89 -1.74
C PHE A 274 3.24 -8.93 -2.77
N ILE A 275 3.12 -9.77 -3.80
CA ILE A 275 4.08 -9.83 -4.91
C ILE A 275 4.08 -8.51 -5.70
N GLN A 276 2.89 -7.97 -6.01
CA GLN A 276 2.73 -6.69 -6.70
C GLN A 276 3.36 -5.54 -5.91
N ALA A 277 3.26 -5.52 -4.58
CA ALA A 277 3.89 -4.51 -3.74
C ALA A 277 5.43 -4.55 -3.85
N ASN A 278 6.03 -5.74 -3.94
CA ASN A 278 7.47 -5.87 -4.20
C ASN A 278 7.83 -5.31 -5.58
N ARG A 279 7.02 -5.62 -6.61
CA ARG A 279 7.26 -5.14 -7.99
C ARG A 279 7.17 -3.62 -8.09
N ILE A 280 6.18 -3.00 -7.47
CA ILE A 280 6.07 -1.53 -7.40
C ILE A 280 7.31 -0.92 -6.74
N LEU A 281 7.81 -1.49 -5.64
CA LEU A 281 9.02 -0.98 -4.97
C LEU A 281 10.27 -1.14 -5.84
N ILE A 282 10.39 -2.25 -6.58
CA ILE A 282 11.48 -2.48 -7.54
C ILE A 282 11.41 -1.43 -8.66
N GLU A 283 10.25 -1.21 -9.26
CA GLU A 283 10.06 -0.22 -10.32
C GLU A 283 10.44 1.19 -9.85
N GLN A 284 10.05 1.58 -8.63
CA GLN A 284 10.43 2.87 -8.05
C GLN A 284 11.94 3.00 -7.84
N LEU A 285 12.61 1.92 -7.40
CA LEU A 285 14.07 1.91 -7.25
C LEU A 285 14.80 1.93 -8.59
N GLU A 286 14.24 1.30 -9.63
CA GLU A 286 14.77 1.37 -11.00
C GLU A 286 14.63 2.79 -11.58
N ILE A 287 13.47 3.44 -11.43
CA ILE A 287 13.29 4.84 -11.81
C ILE A 287 14.29 5.73 -11.07
N PHE A 288 14.47 5.53 -9.76
CA PHE A 288 15.47 6.27 -8.99
C PHE A 288 16.88 6.08 -9.57
N LYS A 289 17.24 4.84 -9.91
CA LYS A 289 18.54 4.49 -10.48
C LYS A 289 18.78 5.13 -11.84
N GLU A 290 17.76 5.14 -12.72
CA GLU A 290 17.83 5.74 -14.06
C GLU A 290 18.02 7.27 -14.03
N GLU A 291 17.57 7.93 -12.96
CA GLU A 291 17.74 9.37 -12.78
C GLU A 291 19.14 9.77 -12.25
N LEU A 292 19.86 8.87 -11.57
CA LEU A 292 21.18 9.18 -10.99
C LEU A 292 22.21 9.67 -12.03
N PRO A 293 22.37 9.05 -13.22
CA PRO A 293 23.31 9.53 -14.22
C PRO A 293 22.97 10.93 -14.76
N LYS A 294 21.67 11.28 -14.79
CA LYS A 294 21.18 12.55 -15.33
C LYS A 294 21.69 13.76 -14.56
N LEU A 295 22.01 13.58 -13.27
CA LEU A 295 22.64 14.62 -12.43
C LEU A 295 24.04 15.05 -12.90
N THR A 296 24.65 14.29 -13.81
CA THR A 296 25.95 14.61 -14.41
C THR A 296 25.86 14.97 -15.89
N THR A 297 24.70 14.77 -16.51
CA THR A 297 24.41 15.17 -17.90
C THR A 297 23.60 16.47 -17.89
N GLU A 298 23.56 17.20 -19.01
CA GLU A 298 22.72 18.41 -19.13
C GLU A 298 21.23 18.06 -19.40
N GLU A 299 20.79 16.88 -18.98
CA GLU A 299 19.41 16.41 -19.16
C GLU A 299 18.53 16.89 -18.00
N ASP A 300 17.25 17.17 -18.30
CA ASP A 300 16.27 17.45 -17.25
C ASP A 300 16.08 16.21 -16.37
N SER A 301 16.25 16.37 -15.06
CA SER A 301 16.07 15.32 -14.06
C SER A 301 15.09 15.75 -12.98
N ILE A 302 14.41 14.78 -12.37
CA ILE A 302 13.61 15.00 -11.16
C ILE A 302 14.47 15.14 -9.90
N MET A 303 15.79 15.03 -10.03
CA MET A 303 16.78 15.14 -8.96
C MET A 303 17.65 16.39 -9.12
N GLU A 304 18.02 17.00 -8.00
CA GLU A 304 18.96 18.13 -7.96
C GLU A 304 19.94 17.96 -6.79
N ILE A 305 21.24 18.11 -7.06
CA ILE A 305 22.28 18.10 -6.02
C ILE A 305 22.75 19.52 -5.73
N SER A 306 22.63 19.92 -4.46
CA SER A 306 23.26 21.12 -3.93
C SER A 306 24.32 20.78 -2.88
N SER A 307 25.26 21.69 -2.63
CA SER A 307 26.30 21.55 -1.61
C SER A 307 26.39 22.81 -0.77
N ASN A 308 26.80 22.68 0.49
CA ASN A 308 27.16 23.85 1.31
C ASN A 308 28.42 24.54 0.77
N ASN A 309 28.68 25.76 1.25
CA ASN A 309 29.84 26.57 0.84
C ASN A 309 31.19 25.85 1.05
N ASP A 310 31.27 24.98 2.05
CA ASP A 310 32.49 24.24 2.41
C ASP A 310 32.60 22.88 1.70
N GLU A 311 31.64 22.50 0.83
CA GLU A 311 31.60 21.23 0.08
C GLU A 311 31.81 19.97 0.93
N THR A 312 31.35 20.03 2.17
CA THR A 312 31.40 18.95 3.18
C THR A 312 30.05 18.26 3.35
N ILE A 313 28.96 18.96 3.05
CA ILE A 313 27.59 18.50 3.16
C ILE A 313 26.91 18.69 1.80
N TYR A 314 26.33 17.60 1.31
CA TYR A 314 25.56 17.57 0.08
C TYR A 314 24.09 17.35 0.41
N LYS A 315 23.21 17.99 -0.38
CA LYS A 315 21.78 17.77 -0.35
C LYS A 315 21.32 17.28 -1.70
N LEU A 316 20.70 16.10 -1.74
CA LEU A 316 20.07 15.55 -2.94
C LEU A 316 18.56 15.74 -2.81
N HIS A 317 18.00 16.65 -3.58
CA HIS A 317 16.57 16.91 -3.67
C HIS A 317 15.95 16.03 -4.76
N ILE A 318 14.80 15.43 -4.48
CA ILE A 318 14.12 14.51 -5.40
C ILE A 318 12.63 14.85 -5.42
N GLN A 319 12.07 14.99 -6.62
CA GLN A 319 10.63 15.22 -6.82
C GLN A 319 9.92 13.92 -7.22
N GLY A 320 8.68 13.73 -6.75
CA GLY A 320 7.82 12.60 -7.12
C GLY A 320 8.05 11.32 -6.32
N PHE A 321 8.91 11.35 -5.29
CA PHE A 321 9.11 10.24 -4.36
C PHE A 321 8.56 10.56 -2.97
N ASP A 322 8.13 9.53 -2.25
CA ASP A 322 7.56 9.66 -0.91
C ASP A 322 8.50 9.12 0.19
N ASP A 323 8.01 9.17 1.43
CA ASP A 323 8.71 8.64 2.61
C ASP A 323 9.04 7.15 2.52
N THR A 324 8.37 6.39 1.64
CA THR A 324 8.58 4.95 1.52
C THR A 324 9.96 4.65 0.95
N ILE A 325 10.27 5.18 -0.24
CA ILE A 325 11.58 4.99 -0.87
C ILE A 325 12.65 5.78 -0.11
N GLY A 326 12.32 7.00 0.31
CA GLY A 326 13.14 7.87 1.15
C GLY A 326 13.73 7.15 2.36
N SER A 327 12.86 6.61 3.20
CA SER A 327 13.25 5.92 4.43
C SER A 327 14.00 4.60 4.17
N VAL A 328 13.64 3.85 3.12
CA VAL A 328 14.29 2.57 2.80
C VAL A 328 15.75 2.79 2.40
N ILE A 329 16.02 3.70 1.46
CA ILE A 329 17.38 3.99 1.00
C ILE A 329 18.21 4.54 2.17
N GLN A 330 17.67 5.51 2.92
CA GLN A 330 18.39 6.09 4.05
C GLN A 330 18.71 5.04 5.12
N SER A 331 17.75 4.21 5.49
CA SER A 331 17.97 3.16 6.50
C SER A 331 19.01 2.15 6.03
N TYR A 332 18.96 1.77 4.74
CA TYR A 332 19.93 0.83 4.17
C TYR A 332 21.35 1.40 4.22
N VAL A 333 21.54 2.64 3.77
CA VAL A 333 22.87 3.31 3.83
C VAL A 333 23.32 3.50 5.27
N SER A 334 22.44 3.98 6.15
CA SER A 334 22.81 4.25 7.54
C SER A 334 23.27 3.01 8.28
N ASN A 335 22.66 1.85 8.01
CA ASN A 335 23.05 0.58 8.62
C ASN A 335 24.34 -0.02 8.04
N THR A 336 24.82 0.47 6.90
CA THR A 336 26.11 0.03 6.31
C THR A 336 27.28 0.95 6.66
N ILE A 337 27.03 2.13 7.24
CA ILE A 337 28.07 3.07 7.67
C ILE A 337 28.87 2.46 8.83
N LYS A 338 30.18 2.36 8.62
CA LYS A 338 31.24 1.98 9.57
C LYS A 338 32.33 3.05 9.58
N ASP A 339 33.29 2.94 10.50
CA ASP A 339 34.37 3.93 10.69
C ASP A 339 35.18 4.21 9.40
N ASP A 340 35.33 3.23 8.51
CA ASP A 340 36.06 3.33 7.25
C ASP A 340 35.17 3.60 6.01
N SER A 341 33.86 3.78 6.21
CA SER A 341 32.90 3.97 5.13
C SER A 341 33.05 5.31 4.41
N ILE A 342 32.49 5.39 3.20
CA ILE A 342 32.52 6.59 2.34
C ILE A 342 31.79 7.75 3.00
N PHE A 343 30.63 7.46 3.60
CA PHE A 343 29.79 8.44 4.28
C PHE A 343 29.96 8.37 5.78
N SER A 344 29.95 9.52 6.44
CA SER A 344 29.82 9.65 7.89
C SER A 344 28.36 9.82 8.32
N LEU A 345 27.52 10.38 7.43
CA LEU A 345 26.11 10.62 7.66
C LEU A 345 25.33 10.49 6.35
N PHE A 346 24.19 9.80 6.42
CA PHE A 346 23.19 9.79 5.36
C PHE A 346 21.81 9.93 6.00
N GLY A 347 21.27 11.15 5.99
CA GLY A 347 19.97 11.49 6.56
C GLY A 347 18.90 11.65 5.48
N TYR A 348 17.65 11.42 5.88
CA TYR A 348 16.45 11.64 5.07
C TYR A 348 15.58 12.67 5.78
N ASP A 349 15.02 13.62 5.03
CA ASP A 349 14.05 14.57 5.54
C ASP A 349 13.02 14.94 4.46
N LYS A 350 11.82 15.30 4.92
CA LYS A 350 10.71 15.77 4.11
C LYS A 350 10.25 17.10 4.67
N ASP A 351 10.54 18.18 3.95
CA ASP A 351 10.29 19.55 4.39
C ASP A 351 8.82 19.80 4.74
N HIS A 352 7.90 19.24 3.93
CA HIS A 352 6.47 19.39 4.14
C HIS A 352 5.68 18.12 3.77
N PRO A 353 4.75 17.63 4.62
CA PRO A 353 4.01 16.39 4.37
C PRO A 353 3.21 16.37 3.05
N LEU A 354 2.71 17.53 2.61
CA LEU A 354 1.89 17.70 1.41
C LEU A 354 2.70 17.95 0.12
N GLU A 355 4.02 18.12 0.22
CA GLU A 355 4.86 18.26 -0.98
C GLU A 355 5.46 16.91 -1.33
N ASP A 356 5.39 16.53 -2.62
CA ASP A 356 6.04 15.32 -3.14
C ASP A 356 7.53 15.60 -3.44
N LYS A 357 8.21 16.14 -2.42
CA LYS A 357 9.64 16.45 -2.44
C LYS A 357 10.28 15.86 -1.21
N ILE A 358 11.32 15.08 -1.43
CA ILE A 358 12.18 14.56 -0.37
C ILE A 358 13.59 15.05 -0.59
N HIS A 359 14.38 15.11 0.49
CA HIS A 359 15.78 15.41 0.36
C HIS A 359 16.66 14.53 1.26
N TYR A 360 17.80 14.11 0.71
CA TYR A 360 18.84 13.43 1.49
C TYR A 360 19.91 14.42 1.92
N VAL A 361 20.35 14.34 3.17
CA VAL A 361 21.47 15.11 3.71
C VAL A 361 22.66 14.18 3.90
N ILE A 362 23.75 14.46 3.19
CA ILE A 362 24.86 13.52 3.02
C ILE A 362 26.15 14.20 3.44
N SER A 363 26.94 13.53 4.29
CA SER A 363 28.28 13.96 4.65
C SER A 363 29.29 12.86 4.36
N PHE A 364 30.40 13.25 3.71
CA PHE A 364 31.52 12.35 3.44
C PHE A 364 32.37 12.17 4.70
N ASN A 365 32.89 10.96 4.89
CA ASN A 365 33.72 10.63 6.03
C ASN A 365 35.09 11.32 5.97
N PRO A 366 35.45 12.21 6.92
CA PRO A 366 36.74 12.88 6.94
C PRO A 366 37.93 11.93 7.10
N GLN A 367 37.71 10.73 7.65
CA GLN A 367 38.76 9.71 7.79
C GLN A 367 39.14 9.09 6.44
N ASN A 368 38.22 9.08 5.47
CA ASN A 368 38.48 8.62 4.11
C ASN A 368 39.07 9.76 3.26
N LYS A 369 40.34 10.12 3.55
CA LYS A 369 41.04 11.25 2.91
C LYS A 369 41.02 11.19 1.37
N LYS A 370 41.08 9.99 0.79
CA LYS A 370 41.07 9.78 -0.66
C LYS A 370 39.84 10.39 -1.34
N ILE A 371 38.67 10.25 -0.74
CA ILE A 371 37.42 10.81 -1.27
C ILE A 371 37.15 12.20 -0.69
N PHE A 372 37.44 12.39 0.60
CA PHE A 372 37.17 13.65 1.29
C PHE A 372 37.94 14.85 0.71
N GLU A 373 39.19 14.64 0.31
CA GLU A 373 40.07 15.66 -0.29
C GLU A 373 39.95 15.71 -1.83
N SER A 374 39.09 14.88 -2.44
CA SER A 374 38.91 14.82 -3.89
C SER A 374 38.07 15.99 -4.45
N SER A 375 38.08 16.15 -5.77
CA SER A 375 37.30 17.20 -6.44
C SER A 375 35.79 17.01 -6.24
N LYS A 376 35.03 18.11 -6.31
CA LYS A 376 33.56 18.07 -6.24
C LYS A 376 32.94 17.05 -7.20
N GLN A 377 33.43 17.01 -8.43
CA GLN A 377 32.93 16.09 -9.45
C GLN A 377 33.19 14.63 -9.06
N GLN A 378 34.37 14.32 -8.52
CA GLN A 378 34.71 12.97 -8.07
C GLN A 378 33.85 12.53 -6.87
N LYS A 379 33.58 13.44 -5.91
CA LYS A 379 32.65 13.20 -4.79
C LYS A 379 31.25 12.88 -5.29
N ILE A 380 30.71 13.68 -6.22
CA ILE A 380 29.38 13.46 -6.81
C ILE A 380 29.34 12.11 -7.53
N THR A 381 30.33 11.79 -8.37
CA THR A 381 30.39 10.49 -9.05
C THR A 381 30.42 9.32 -8.06
N THR A 382 31.21 9.42 -6.98
CA THR A 382 31.27 8.38 -5.94
C THR A 382 29.94 8.24 -5.20
N LEU A 383 29.26 9.36 -4.92
CA LEU A 383 27.91 9.35 -4.33
C LEU A 383 26.92 8.61 -5.23
N LEU A 384 26.87 8.96 -6.52
CA LEU A 384 25.93 8.35 -7.47
C LEU A 384 26.18 6.85 -7.63
N GLN A 385 27.45 6.43 -7.74
CA GLN A 385 27.83 5.01 -7.79
C GLN A 385 27.41 4.27 -6.52
N SER A 386 27.61 4.86 -5.34
CA SER A 386 27.20 4.23 -4.09
C SER A 386 25.68 4.10 -3.97
N LEU A 387 24.91 5.10 -4.42
CA LEU A 387 23.45 5.02 -4.46
C LEU A 387 22.95 3.99 -5.46
N GLU A 388 23.59 3.86 -6.62
CA GLU A 388 23.28 2.83 -7.61
C GLU A 388 23.49 1.42 -7.02
N GLU A 389 24.60 1.17 -6.32
CA GLU A 389 24.86 -0.09 -5.62
C GLU A 389 23.80 -0.40 -4.54
N VAL A 390 23.36 0.63 -3.82
CA VAL A 390 22.28 0.53 -2.81
C VAL A 390 20.97 0.15 -3.47
N CYS A 391 20.58 0.83 -4.56
CA CYS A 391 19.38 0.50 -5.32
C CYS A 391 19.42 -0.94 -5.83
N ASN A 392 20.52 -1.37 -6.44
CA ASN A 392 20.70 -2.74 -6.90
C ASN A 392 20.56 -3.75 -5.75
N SER A 393 21.11 -3.45 -4.57
CA SER A 393 21.00 -4.32 -3.40
C SER A 393 19.56 -4.42 -2.89
N LEU A 394 18.84 -3.29 -2.80
CA LEU A 394 17.44 -3.25 -2.39
C LEU A 394 16.52 -3.96 -3.39
N ILE A 395 16.75 -3.77 -4.69
CA ILE A 395 16.03 -4.45 -5.76
C ILE A 395 16.18 -5.98 -5.59
N ASN A 396 17.40 -6.46 -5.38
CA ASN A 396 17.66 -7.88 -5.14
C ASN A 396 16.94 -8.42 -3.89
N ILE A 397 16.80 -7.61 -2.83
CA ILE A 397 16.07 -8.00 -1.62
C ILE A 397 14.58 -8.15 -1.93
N TYR A 398 13.94 -7.15 -2.54
CA TYR A 398 12.52 -7.23 -2.89
C TYR A 398 12.23 -8.33 -3.91
N ASP A 399 13.14 -8.56 -4.87
CA ASP A 399 13.01 -9.66 -5.82
C ASP A 399 13.11 -11.03 -5.12
N SER A 400 14.03 -11.18 -4.18
CA SER A 400 14.14 -12.40 -3.35
C SER A 400 12.88 -12.62 -2.51
N ILE A 401 12.31 -11.57 -1.92
CA ILE A 401 11.04 -11.64 -1.17
C ILE A 401 9.90 -12.08 -2.11
N ALA A 402 9.82 -11.52 -3.32
CA ALA A 402 8.79 -11.86 -4.29
C ALA A 402 8.90 -13.32 -4.78
N ILE A 403 10.11 -13.80 -5.09
CA ILE A 403 10.36 -15.18 -5.52
C ILE A 403 9.97 -16.17 -4.42
N GLU A 404 10.39 -15.91 -3.18
CA GLU A 404 10.05 -16.75 -2.03
C GLU A 404 8.54 -16.75 -1.76
N ALA A 405 7.88 -15.59 -1.89
CA ALA A 405 6.43 -15.48 -1.76
C ALA A 405 5.67 -16.28 -2.84
N GLU A 406 6.20 -16.34 -4.07
CA GLU A 406 5.62 -17.13 -5.16
C GLU A 406 5.56 -18.63 -4.81
N GLY A 407 6.59 -19.15 -4.13
CA GLY A 407 6.69 -20.56 -3.73
C GLY A 407 6.01 -20.91 -2.40
N SER A 408 5.97 -19.96 -1.45
CA SER A 408 5.65 -20.25 -0.04
C SER A 408 4.28 -19.74 0.44
N LEU A 409 3.63 -18.82 -0.29
CA LEU A 409 2.30 -18.26 0.06
C LEU A 409 1.14 -18.87 -0.72
#